data_AF-A0AAF0T8T7-F1
#
_entry.id   AF-A0AAF0T8T7-F1
#
_cell.length_a   1.000
_cell.length_b   1.000
_cell.length_c   1.000
_cell.angle_alpha   90.00
_cell.angle_beta   90.00
_cell.angle_gamma   90.00
#
_symmetry.space_group_name_H-M   'P 1'
#
loop_
_entity.id
_entity.type
_entity.pdbx_description
1 polymer ?
#
loop_
_entity_poly.entity_id
_entity_poly.type
_entity_poly.pdbx_seq_one_letter_code
_entity_poly.pdbx_strand_id
1 'polypeptide(L)' 'MPSLQTALPRELANNAIGLYRECLRRAKYIGSKSGKRSAANGLINHMLHESEKMTGRKFSQNC' A
#
# COMPACT_ATOMS: atom_id res chain seq x y z
N MET A 1 -27.71 7.98 -4.78
CA MET A 1 -26.76 7.61 -3.72
C MET A 1 -26.24 6.20 -4.00
N PRO A 2 -25.02 6.00 -4.50
CA PRO A 2 -24.33 4.71 -4.37
C PRO A 2 -23.35 4.80 -3.18
N SER A 3 -22.96 3.78 -2.44
CA SER A 3 -23.27 2.35 -2.33
C SER A 3 -22.47 1.87 -1.11
N LEU A 4 -23.02 0.94 -0.32
CA LEU A 4 -22.46 0.28 0.87
C LEU A 4 -21.02 0.69 1.28
N GLN A 5 -20.92 1.65 2.18
CA GLN A 5 -19.72 1.89 2.97
C GLN A 5 -19.65 0.81 4.06
N THR A 6 -19.36 -0.44 3.69
CA THR A 6 -18.83 -1.42 4.65
C THR A 6 -17.38 -1.02 4.92
N ALA A 7 -17.22 0.09 5.64
CA ALA A 7 -15.94 0.46 6.20
C ALA A 7 -15.48 -0.74 7.05
N LEU A 8 -14.41 -1.40 6.61
CA LEU A 8 -13.75 -2.44 7.39
C LEU A 8 -13.65 -1.95 8.84
N PRO A 9 -14.00 -2.79 9.83
CA PRO A 9 -13.87 -2.41 11.23
C PRO A 9 -12.49 -1.80 11.46
N ARG A 10 -12.42 -0.71 12.23
CA ARG A 10 -11.20 0.11 12.37
C ARG A 10 -9.95 -0.73 12.70
N GLU A 11 -10.13 -1.78 13.49
CA GLU A 11 -9.07 -2.73 13.85
C GLU A 11 -8.55 -3.53 12.64
N LEU A 12 -9.45 -4.02 11.79
CA LEU A 12 -9.11 -4.74 10.56
C LEU A 12 -8.43 -3.81 9.54
N ALA A 13 -8.88 -2.56 9.45
CA ALA A 13 -8.23 -1.54 8.63
C ALA A 13 -6.80 -1.23 9.13
N ASN A 14 -6.59 -1.15 10.44
CA ASN A 14 -5.27 -0.94 11.03
C ASN A 14 -4.33 -2.12 10.78
N ASN A 15 -4.83 -3.35 10.91
CA ASN A 15 -4.06 -4.57 10.60
C ASN A 15 -3.66 -4.61 9.12
N ALA A 16 -4.58 -4.27 8.21
CA ALA A 16 -4.30 -4.19 6.78
C ALA A 16 -3.26 -3.11 6.45
N ILE A 17 -3.31 -1.94 7.08
CA ILE A 17 -2.30 -0.88 6.91
C ILE A 17 -0.92 -1.36 7.39
N GLY A 18 -0.86 -2.06 8.52
CA GLY A 18 0.39 -2.62 9.05
C GLY A 18 1.02 -3.64 8.09
N LEU A 19 0.21 -4.59 7.61
CA LEU A 19 0.64 -5.57 6.62
C LEU A 19 1.11 -4.91 5.32
N TYR A 20 0.39 -3.89 4.85
CA TYR A 20 0.75 -3.18 3.64
C TYR A 20 2.11 -2.48 3.75
N ARG A 21 2.38 -1.78 4.85
CA ARG A 21 3.69 -1.15 5.13
C ARG A 21 4.83 -2.17 5.17
N GLU A 22 4.59 -3.33 5.77
CA GLU A 22 5.57 -4.41 5.82
C GLU A 22 5.87 -4.98 4.43
N CYS A 23 4.84 -5.18 3.61
CA CYS A 23 5.00 -5.58 2.21
C CYS A 23 5.85 -4.58 1.42
N LEU A 24 5.61 -3.27 1.60
CA LEU A 24 6.40 -2.21 0.96
C LEU A 24 7.88 -2.25 1.38
N ARG A 25 8.16 -2.41 2.69
CA ARG A 25 9.54 -2.55 3.18
C ARG A 25 10.25 -3.75 2.56
N ARG A 26 9.59 -4.91 2.51
CA ARG A 26 10.15 -6.13 1.92
C ARG A 26 10.40 -6.00 0.42
N ALA A 27 9.46 -5.39 -0.31
CA ALA A 27 9.61 -5.13 -1.74
C ALA A 27 10.82 -4.21 -2.02
N LYS A 28 11.02 -3.15 -1.21
CA LYS A 28 12.19 -2.26 -1.31
C LYS A 28 13.50 -2.99 -1.01
N TYR A 29 13.51 -3.83 0.03
CA TYR A 29 14.69 -4.65 0.38
C TYR A 29 15.07 -5.64 -0.73
N ILE A 30 14.08 -6.39 -1.25
CA ILE A 30 14.29 -7.35 -2.34
C ILE A 30 14.75 -6.64 -3.61
N GLY A 31 14.14 -5.49 -3.94
CA GLY A 31 14.53 -4.66 -5.08
C GLY A 31 15.97 -4.14 -4.96
N SER A 32 16.39 -3.77 -3.75
CA SER A 32 17.77 -3.34 -3.48
C SER A 32 18.77 -4.50 -3.58
N LYS A 33 18.42 -5.70 -3.11
CA LYS A 33 19.30 -6.89 -3.17
C LYS A 33 19.45 -7.43 -4.59
N SER A 34 18.41 -7.27 -5.42
CA SER A 34 18.37 -7.81 -6.80
C SER A 34 18.87 -6.84 -7.88
N GLY A 35 19.32 -5.63 -7.50
CA GLY A 35 19.70 -4.56 -8.44
C GLY A 35 18.53 -3.94 -9.22
N LYS A 36 17.27 -4.24 -8.85
CA LYS A 36 16.04 -3.81 -9.54
C LYS A 36 15.26 -2.77 -8.74
N ARG A 37 15.97 -1.87 -8.05
CA ARG A 37 15.37 -0.89 -7.13
C ARG A 37 14.37 0.04 -7.83
N SER A 38 14.65 0.49 -9.04
CA SER A 38 13.77 1.38 -9.80
C SER A 38 12.46 0.70 -10.20
N ALA A 39 12.51 -0.56 -10.64
CA ALA A 39 11.31 -1.34 -10.99
C ALA A 39 10.46 -1.64 -9.74
N ALA A 40 11.10 -2.00 -8.62
CA ALA A 40 10.41 -2.21 -7.35
C ALA A 40 9.69 -0.93 -6.87
N ASN A 41 10.36 0.23 -6.96
CA ASN A 41 9.75 1.51 -6.62
C ASN A 41 8.56 1.87 -7.53
N GLY A 42 8.67 1.59 -8.83
CA GLY A 42 7.57 1.81 -9.78
C GLY A 42 6.33 0.98 -9.44
N LEU A 43 6.52 -0.31 -9.12
CA LEU A 43 5.45 -1.20 -8.68
C LEU A 43 4.83 -0.75 -7.34
N ILE A 44 5.65 -0.32 -6.39
CA ILE A 44 5.19 0.21 -5.10
C ILE A 44 4.31 1.46 -5.31
N ASN A 45 4.76 2.41 -6.12
CA ASN A 45 3.98 3.62 -6.40
C ASN A 45 2.67 3.30 -7.13
N HIS A 46 2.69 2.37 -8.08
CA HIS A 46 1.47 1.94 -8.79
C HIS A 46 0.47 1.28 -7.83
N MET A 47 0.92 0.36 -6.98
CA MET A 47 0.06 -0.29 -5.98
C MET A 47 -0.50 0.70 -4.96
N LEU A 48 0.28 1.70 -4.54
CA LEU A 48 -0.17 2.77 -3.66
C LEU A 48 -1.29 3.58 -4.33
N HIS A 49 -1.07 4.02 -5.55
CA HIS A 49 -2.05 4.80 -6.30
C HIS A 49 -3.38 4.06 -6.49
N GLU A 50 -3.33 2.78 -6.86
CA GLU A 50 -4.52 1.96 -7.02
C GLU A 50 -5.22 1.68 -5.67
N SER A 51 -4.46 1.52 -4.59
CA SER A 51 -5.01 1.38 -3.23
C SER A 51 -5.71 2.66 -2.77
N GLU A 52 -5.14 3.85 -3.05
CA GLU A 52 -5.78 5.13 -2.75
C GLU A 52 -7.10 5.30 -3.51
N LYS A 53 -7.13 4.91 -4.80
CA LYS A 53 -8.35 4.94 -5.63
C LYS A 53 -9.44 4.01 -5.11
N MET A 54 -9.08 2.81 -4.65
CA MET A 54 -10.04 1.85 -4.12
C MET A 54 -10.55 2.21 -2.72
N THR A 55 -9.69 2.74 -1.83
CA THR A 55 -10.08 2.99 -0.44
C THR A 55 -10.60 4.41 -0.20
N GLY A 56 -10.33 5.35 -1.10
CA GLY A 56 -10.61 6.79 -0.93
C GLY A 56 -9.77 7.45 0.17
N ARG A 57 -8.80 6.74 0.77
CA ARG A 57 -7.90 7.25 1.80
C ARG A 57 -6.50 7.41 1.22
N LYS A 58 -5.93 8.60 1.40
CA LYS A 58 -4.52 8.90 1.07
C LYS A 58 -3.60 8.08 1.97
N PHE A 59 -2.75 7.25 1.38
CA PHE A 59 -1.68 6.59 2.11
C PHE A 59 -0.52 7.56 2.19
N SER A 60 -0.29 8.15 3.37
CA SER A 60 0.85 9.04 3.58
C SER A 60 2.16 8.29 3.32
N GLN A 61 2.82 8.63 2.20
CA GLN A 61 4.18 8.21 1.86
C GLN A 61 5.17 8.92 2.78
N ASN A 62 5.23 8.52 4.04
CA ASN A 62 6.27 8.98 4.96
C ASN A 62 7.11 7.77 5.39
N CYS A 63 7.90 7.23 4.46
CA CYS A 63 8.91 6.18 4.67
C CYS A 63 10.07 6.33 3.67
#